data_AF-A0A1E4HUD1-F1
#
_entry.id   AF-A0A1E4HUD1-F1
#
_cell.length_a   1.000
_cell.length_b   1.000
_cell.length_c   1.000
_cell.angle_alpha   90.00
_cell.angle_beta   90.00
_cell.angle_gamma   90.00
#
_symmetry.space_group_name_H-M   'P 1'
#
loop_
_entity.id
_entity.type
_entity.pdbx_description
1 polymer ?
#
loop_
_entity_poly.entity_id
_entity_poly.type
_entity_poly.pdbx_seq_one_letter_code
_entity_poly.pdbx_strand_id
1 'polypeptide(L)'
;MLSLLGLGVAMLAGLAGKHAEDSAGQVAAGWGGEATVALAEGVAQLSPIALANACGLGASSCFKCHNGKRAAAPEMDAAKAPWHAQHSKVNNSCVGCHKGNSRIMKEEVAHAKMLAKPRDNTADACGSCHKGDLAKVQGAYHTIPGAK
;
A
#
# COMPACT_ATOMS: atom_id res chain seq x y z
N MET A 1 -2.49 -40.12 -27.89
CA MET A 1 -2.70 -40.01 -26.43
C MET A 1 -2.21 -38.67 -25.85
N LEU A 2 -2.08 -37.60 -26.65
CA LEU A 2 -1.63 -36.27 -26.22
C LEU A 2 -2.57 -35.20 -26.81
N SER A 3 -3.84 -35.20 -26.42
CA SER A 3 -4.79 -34.16 -26.88
C SER A 3 -5.99 -33.94 -25.94
N LEU A 4 -6.25 -34.86 -25.01
CA LEU A 4 -7.35 -34.74 -24.04
C LEU A 4 -6.95 -34.05 -22.72
N LEU A 5 -5.66 -34.03 -22.35
CA LEU A 5 -5.20 -33.32 -21.14
C LEU A 5 -5.08 -31.79 -21.34
N GLY A 6 -4.83 -31.32 -22.57
CA GLY A 6 -4.63 -29.89 -22.85
C GLY A 6 -5.91 -29.05 -22.76
N LEU A 7 -7.05 -29.60 -23.18
CA LEU A 7 -8.34 -28.92 -23.11
C LEU A 7 -8.92 -28.85 -21.69
N GLY A 8 -8.62 -29.85 -20.84
CA GLY A 8 -9.09 -29.88 -19.46
C GLY A 8 -8.48 -28.79 -18.58
N VAL A 9 -7.19 -28.53 -18.74
CA VAL A 9 -6.47 -27.50 -17.96
C VAL A 9 -6.88 -26.08 -18.38
N ALA A 10 -7.12 -25.84 -19.68
CA ALA A 10 -7.56 -24.54 -20.18
C ALA A 10 -9.00 -24.18 -19.74
N MET A 11 -9.91 -25.15 -19.67
CA MET A 11 -11.28 -24.95 -19.18
C MET A 11 -11.33 -24.67 -17.67
N LEU A 12 -10.51 -25.37 -16.87
CA LEU A 12 -10.40 -25.14 -15.43
C LEU A 12 -9.80 -23.75 -15.10
N ALA A 13 -8.81 -23.30 -15.87
CA ALA A 13 -8.23 -21.96 -15.71
C ALA A 13 -9.23 -20.83 -16.08
N GLY A 14 -10.02 -21.01 -17.15
CA GLY A 14 -10.99 -20.02 -17.61
C GLY A 14 -12.18 -19.82 -16.67
N LEU A 15 -12.64 -20.88 -15.99
CA LEU A 15 -13.71 -20.81 -14.99
C LEU A 15 -13.21 -20.25 -13.65
N ALA A 16 -11.97 -20.52 -13.27
CA ALA A 16 -11.34 -19.95 -12.07
C ALA A 16 -11.14 -18.42 -12.19
N GLY A 17 -10.76 -17.91 -13.37
CA GLY A 17 -10.61 -16.48 -13.61
C GLY A 17 -11.93 -15.70 -13.46
N LYS A 18 -13.01 -16.21 -14.06
CA LYS A 18 -14.34 -15.59 -13.97
C LYS A 18 -14.90 -15.52 -12.55
N HIS A 19 -14.68 -16.56 -11.74
CA HIS A 19 -15.12 -16.55 -10.34
C HIS A 19 -14.28 -15.62 -9.45
N ALA A 20 -13.00 -15.40 -9.77
CA ALA A 20 -12.14 -14.50 -9.02
C ALA A 20 -12.53 -13.02 -9.22
N GLU A 21 -12.90 -12.63 -10.44
CA GLU A 21 -13.34 -11.26 -10.75
C GLU A 21 -14.71 -10.92 -10.15
N ASP A 22 -15.70 -11.83 -10.20
CA ASP A 22 -17.01 -11.63 -9.57
C ASP A 22 -16.92 -11.60 -8.03
N SER A 23 -16.03 -12.42 -7.44
CA SER A 23 -15.83 -12.45 -5.99
C SER A 23 -15.16 -11.17 -5.48
N ALA A 24 -14.23 -10.57 -6.23
CA ALA A 24 -13.56 -9.33 -5.82
C ALA A 24 -14.54 -8.16 -5.67
N GLY A 25 -15.59 -8.10 -6.50
CA GLY A 25 -16.63 -7.07 -6.42
C GLY A 25 -17.57 -7.22 -5.22
N GLN A 26 -17.87 -8.46 -4.79
CA GLN A 26 -18.80 -8.72 -3.68
C GLN A 26 -18.14 -8.67 -2.28
N VAL A 27 -16.82 -8.90 -2.18
CA VAL A 27 -16.10 -8.95 -0.89
C VAL A 27 -15.99 -7.57 -0.23
N ALA A 28 -16.11 -6.47 -0.98
CA ALA A 28 -15.98 -5.11 -0.46
C ALA A 28 -17.16 -4.65 0.43
N ALA A 29 -18.33 -5.30 0.37
CA ALA A 29 -19.57 -4.83 1.00
C ALA A 29 -20.03 -5.62 2.25
N GLY A 30 -19.41 -6.76 2.58
CA GLY A 30 -19.88 -7.65 3.66
C GLY A 30 -19.03 -7.64 4.94
N TRP A 31 -19.63 -8.04 6.07
CA TRP A 31 -18.99 -8.19 7.39
C TRP A 31 -17.80 -9.18 7.45
N GLY A 32 -17.60 -9.98 6.40
CA GLY A 32 -16.59 -11.04 6.33
C GLY A 32 -15.31 -10.64 5.59
N GLY A 33 -15.20 -9.39 5.11
CA GLY A 33 -14.04 -8.94 4.34
C GLY A 33 -12.72 -9.03 5.10
N GLU A 34 -12.74 -8.92 6.43
CA GLU A 34 -11.52 -9.06 7.24
C GLU A 34 -11.05 -10.51 7.33
N ALA A 35 -11.97 -11.48 7.36
CA ALA A 35 -11.66 -12.90 7.41
C ALA A 35 -11.07 -13.40 6.08
N THR A 36 -11.57 -12.90 4.94
CA THR A 36 -11.01 -13.23 3.62
C THR A 36 -9.64 -12.61 3.41
N VAL A 37 -9.39 -11.39 3.93
CA VAL A 37 -8.05 -10.79 3.95
C VAL A 37 -7.09 -11.63 4.79
N ALA A 38 -7.50 -12.07 5.99
CA ALA A 38 -6.66 -12.94 6.84
C ALA A 38 -6.36 -14.29 6.17
N LEU A 39 -7.33 -14.88 5.46
CA LEU A 39 -7.11 -16.11 4.70
C LEU A 39 -6.13 -15.90 3.54
N ALA A 40 -6.26 -14.80 2.81
CA ALA A 40 -5.33 -14.44 1.74
C ALA A 40 -3.89 -14.22 2.27
N GLU A 41 -3.74 -13.56 3.43
CA GLU A 41 -2.45 -13.42 4.13
C GLU A 41 -1.88 -14.78 4.56
N GLY A 42 -2.71 -15.74 4.99
CA GLY A 42 -2.26 -17.09 5.34
C GLY A 42 -1.80 -17.91 4.13
N VAL A 43 -2.55 -17.85 3.03
CA VAL A 43 -2.18 -18.53 1.77
C VAL A 43 -0.89 -17.96 1.18
N ALA A 44 -0.69 -16.65 1.30
CA ALA A 44 0.54 -15.97 0.91
C ALA A 44 1.81 -16.54 1.57
N GLN A 45 1.72 -16.94 2.84
CA GLN A 45 2.86 -17.48 3.61
C GLN A 45 3.24 -18.91 3.21
N LEU A 46 2.29 -19.68 2.67
CA LEU A 46 2.48 -21.07 2.25
C LEU A 46 2.98 -21.19 0.80
N SER A 47 3.01 -20.09 0.05
CA SER A 47 3.45 -20.09 -1.33
C SER A 47 4.98 -20.28 -1.43
N PRO A 48 5.47 -21.27 -2.21
CA PRO A 48 6.91 -21.45 -2.46
C PRO A 48 7.48 -20.35 -3.38
N ILE A 49 6.61 -19.57 -4.02
CA ILE A 49 6.95 -18.36 -4.76
C ILE A 49 6.54 -17.20 -3.87
N ALA A 50 7.51 -16.40 -3.42
CA ALA A 50 7.21 -15.18 -2.67
C ALA A 50 6.25 -14.32 -3.51
N LEU A 51 5.09 -13.96 -2.94
CA LEU A 51 4.24 -12.95 -3.58
C LEU A 51 5.10 -11.72 -3.82
N ALA A 52 5.08 -11.22 -5.06
CA ALA A 52 5.82 -10.04 -5.43
C ALA A 52 5.32 -8.82 -4.65
N ASN A 53 5.89 -8.62 -3.47
CA ASN A 53 6.14 -7.33 -2.87
C ASN A 53 7.64 -7.32 -2.65
N ALA A 54 8.42 -7.12 -3.71
CA ALA A 54 9.85 -6.89 -3.58
C ALA A 54 10.14 -5.46 -3.09
N CYS A 55 9.27 -4.98 -2.19
CA CYS A 55 9.03 -3.61 -1.86
C CYS A 55 8.18 -2.92 -2.97
N GLY A 56 6.86 -2.78 -2.77
CA GLY A 56 6.04 -1.69 -3.34
C GLY A 56 4.82 -1.34 -2.47
N LEU A 57 4.66 -0.07 -2.07
CA LEU A 57 3.52 0.59 -1.38
C LEU A 57 2.83 -0.04 -0.14
N GLY A 58 2.60 -1.34 -0.11
CA GLY A 58 1.66 -2.00 0.80
C GLY A 58 2.30 -2.73 1.98
N ALA A 59 3.62 -2.62 2.18
CA ALA A 59 4.31 -3.33 3.26
C ALA A 59 4.08 -2.72 4.66
N SER A 60 3.39 -1.57 4.74
CA SER A 60 3.19 -0.88 6.01
C SER A 60 1.89 -1.27 6.70
N SER A 61 1.94 -1.58 7.99
CA SER A 61 0.77 -1.77 8.86
C SER A 61 -0.15 -0.53 8.88
N CYS A 62 0.33 0.64 8.49
CA CYS A 62 -0.42 1.90 8.48
C CYS A 62 -1.78 1.78 7.76
N PHE A 63 -1.83 1.12 6.60
CA PHE A 63 -3.06 0.98 5.81
C PHE A 63 -4.12 0.10 6.48
N LYS A 64 -3.75 -0.74 7.47
CA LYS A 64 -4.72 -1.52 8.24
C LYS A 64 -5.63 -0.61 9.09
N CYS A 65 -5.15 0.58 9.47
CA CYS A 65 -5.94 1.58 10.19
C CYS A 65 -6.34 2.78 9.30
N HIS A 66 -5.42 3.31 8.49
CA HIS A 66 -5.65 4.44 7.58
C HIS A 66 -6.32 4.02 6.27
N ASN A 67 -7.52 3.43 6.39
CA ASN A 67 -8.33 2.90 5.29
C ASN A 67 -9.62 3.72 5.04
N GLY A 68 -9.78 4.84 5.72
CA GLY A 68 -10.98 5.68 5.65
C GLY A 68 -12.13 5.21 6.54
N LYS A 69 -12.02 4.03 7.17
CA LYS A 69 -13.00 3.51 8.14
C LYS A 69 -12.52 3.65 9.59
N ARG A 70 -11.33 3.13 9.90
CA ARG A 70 -10.76 3.15 11.26
C ARG A 70 -10.03 4.47 11.56
N ALA A 71 -9.34 5.00 10.56
CA ALA A 71 -8.75 6.32 10.54
C ALA A 71 -8.80 6.88 9.12
N ALA A 72 -8.62 8.20 8.97
CA ALA A 72 -8.61 8.85 7.66
C ALA A 72 -7.58 8.19 6.74
N ALA A 73 -7.99 7.82 5.53
CA ALA A 73 -7.07 7.40 4.48
C ALA A 73 -6.18 8.59 4.06
N PRO A 74 -4.96 8.34 3.57
CA PRO A 74 -4.17 9.40 2.95
C PRO A 74 -4.97 10.02 1.78
N GLU A 75 -4.88 11.34 1.65
CA GLU A 75 -5.43 12.04 0.49
C GLU A 75 -4.64 11.64 -0.75
N MET A 76 -5.33 11.22 -1.82
CA MET A 76 -4.73 10.71 -3.06
C MET A 76 -5.01 11.60 -4.27
N ASP A 77 -5.84 12.65 -4.12
CA ASP A 77 -6.08 13.66 -5.16
C ASP A 77 -4.77 14.35 -5.53
N ALA A 78 -4.28 14.13 -6.76
CA ALA A 78 -2.99 14.67 -7.21
C ALA A 78 -2.94 16.21 -7.23
N ALA A 79 -4.10 16.89 -7.26
CA ALA A 79 -4.13 18.35 -7.17
C ALA A 79 -3.93 18.85 -5.73
N LYS A 80 -4.33 18.06 -4.73
CA LYS A 80 -4.30 18.44 -3.31
C LYS A 80 -3.17 17.78 -2.54
N ALA A 81 -2.85 16.53 -2.85
CA ALA A 81 -1.77 15.76 -2.26
C ALA A 81 -0.95 15.07 -3.37
N PRO A 82 -0.30 15.84 -4.26
CA PRO A 82 0.51 15.29 -5.35
C PRO A 82 1.57 14.31 -4.85
N TRP A 83 2.11 14.55 -3.66
CA TRP A 83 3.16 13.72 -3.07
C TRP A 83 2.70 12.32 -2.74
N HIS A 84 1.50 12.16 -2.14
CA HIS A 84 0.93 10.83 -1.89
C HIS A 84 0.70 10.08 -3.20
N ALA A 85 0.18 10.76 -4.23
CA ALA A 85 -0.02 10.16 -5.55
C ALA A 85 1.30 9.76 -6.22
N GLN A 86 2.33 10.61 -6.17
CA GLN A 86 3.64 10.35 -6.77
C GLN A 86 4.41 9.24 -6.05
N HIS A 87 4.27 9.17 -4.72
CA HIS A 87 4.96 8.18 -3.88
C HIS A 87 4.10 6.96 -3.60
N SER A 88 2.94 6.87 -4.25
CA SER A 88 2.03 5.72 -4.21
C SER A 88 2.59 4.49 -4.91
N LYS A 89 3.88 4.40 -5.20
CA LYS A 89 4.53 3.15 -5.61
C LYS A 89 5.86 2.93 -4.88
N VAL A 90 6.26 3.90 -4.06
CA VAL A 90 7.51 3.90 -3.34
C VAL A 90 7.39 3.03 -2.10
N ASN A 91 8.52 2.47 -1.69
CA ASN A 91 8.58 1.56 -0.59
C ASN A 91 8.54 2.16 0.76
N ASN A 92 7.74 1.52 1.62
CA ASN A 92 7.40 2.07 2.90
C ASN A 92 6.98 3.54 2.75
N SER A 93 6.20 3.89 1.70
CA SER A 93 5.89 5.28 1.35
C SER A 93 5.39 6.10 2.54
N CYS A 94 4.56 5.49 3.40
CA CYS A 94 4.12 6.09 4.65
C CYS A 94 5.31 6.38 5.58
N VAL A 95 6.12 5.38 5.90
CA VAL A 95 7.23 5.50 6.85
C VAL A 95 8.44 6.26 6.29
N GLY A 96 8.60 6.34 4.97
CA GLY A 96 9.62 7.17 4.33
C GLY A 96 9.48 8.63 4.75
N CYS A 97 8.26 9.15 4.64
CA CYS A 97 7.93 10.54 4.99
C CYS A 97 7.53 10.70 6.45
N HIS A 98 6.62 9.85 6.95
CA HIS A 98 6.05 9.97 8.29
C HIS A 98 6.87 9.27 9.37
N LYS A 99 7.85 8.42 9.05
CA LYS A 99 8.57 7.60 10.06
C LYS A 99 7.62 6.68 10.83
N GLY A 100 7.94 6.36 12.09
CA GLY A 100 7.18 5.42 12.92
C GLY A 100 7.52 3.94 12.65
N ASN A 101 6.73 3.05 13.24
CA ASN A 101 6.94 1.60 13.17
C ASN A 101 5.85 0.92 12.32
N SER A 102 6.17 0.65 11.05
CA SER A 102 5.28 -0.01 10.08
C SER A 102 5.00 -1.49 10.35
N ARG A 103 5.58 -2.08 11.40
CA ARG A 103 5.44 -3.51 11.68
C ARG A 103 4.50 -3.80 12.86
N ILE A 104 4.15 -2.77 13.64
CA ILE A 104 3.35 -2.91 14.85
C ILE A 104 1.97 -2.28 14.63
N MET A 105 0.93 -2.91 15.16
CA MET A 105 -0.47 -2.42 15.05
C MET A 105 -0.96 -1.68 16.29
N LYS A 106 -0.22 -1.76 17.42
CA LYS A 106 -0.51 -0.98 18.60
C LYS A 106 -0.19 0.49 18.34
N GLU A 107 -1.20 1.35 18.39
CA GLU A 107 -1.14 2.74 17.95
C GLU A 107 0.03 3.51 18.57
N GLU A 108 0.19 3.45 19.89
CA GLU A 108 1.20 4.24 20.60
C GLU A 108 2.62 3.82 20.20
N VAL A 109 2.80 2.55 19.81
CA VAL A 109 4.08 2.00 19.36
C VAL A 109 4.29 2.29 17.87
N ALA A 110 3.22 2.21 17.06
CA ALA A 110 3.27 2.50 15.63
C ALA A 110 3.59 3.98 15.36
N HIS A 111 2.99 4.88 16.14
CA HIS A 111 3.15 6.33 16.02
C HIS A 111 4.36 6.88 16.79
N ALA A 112 5.10 6.05 17.53
CA ALA A 112 6.29 6.48 18.26
C ALA A 112 7.32 7.10 17.30
N LYS A 113 7.71 8.36 17.58
CA LYS A 113 8.66 9.16 16.76
C LYS A 113 8.21 9.38 15.32
N MET A 114 6.90 9.36 15.07
CA MET A 114 6.33 9.68 13.77
C MET A 114 6.36 11.21 13.50
N LEU A 115 6.67 11.59 12.28
CA LEU A 115 6.49 12.93 11.74
C LEU A 115 5.04 13.09 11.30
N ALA A 116 4.22 13.78 12.10
CA ALA A 116 2.83 14.05 11.79
C ALA A 116 2.66 14.90 10.51
N LYS A 117 3.60 15.82 10.27
CA LYS A 117 3.62 16.72 9.11
C LYS A 117 5.01 16.69 8.46
N PRO A 118 5.24 15.80 7.48
CA PRO A 118 6.52 15.72 6.77
C PRO A 118 6.97 17.05 6.14
N ARG A 119 6.02 17.94 5.82
CA ARG A 119 6.25 19.33 5.38
C ARG A 119 7.14 20.14 6.33
N ASP A 120 6.96 19.97 7.62
CA ASP A 120 7.62 20.81 8.62
C ASP A 120 9.07 20.35 8.86
N ASN A 121 9.43 19.15 8.38
CA ASN A 121 10.77 18.58 8.47
C ASN A 121 11.14 17.83 7.18
N THR A 122 11.27 18.59 6.10
CA THR A 122 11.59 18.04 4.77
C THR A 122 12.98 17.43 4.69
N ALA A 123 13.93 17.86 5.54
CA ALA A 123 15.25 17.27 5.60
C ALA A 123 15.18 15.78 5.98
N ASP A 124 14.41 15.45 7.04
CA ASP A 124 14.24 14.07 7.47
C ASP A 124 13.25 13.30 6.59
N ALA A 125 12.20 13.95 6.09
CA ALA A 125 11.17 13.29 5.27
C ALA A 125 11.65 12.96 3.85
N CYS A 126 12.43 13.85 3.22
CA CYS A 126 12.85 13.71 1.83
C CYS A 126 14.32 13.27 1.71
N GLY A 127 15.19 13.69 2.62
CA GLY A 127 16.65 13.58 2.50
C GLY A 127 17.20 12.16 2.48
N SER A 128 16.46 11.17 2.98
CA SER A 128 16.87 9.77 2.88
C SER A 128 16.86 9.24 1.45
N CYS A 129 15.97 9.75 0.59
CA CYS A 129 15.80 9.32 -0.80
C CYS A 129 16.37 10.35 -1.79
N HIS A 130 16.21 11.64 -1.50
CA HIS A 130 16.59 12.75 -2.38
C HIS A 130 17.94 13.37 -2.03
N LYS A 131 19.00 12.56 -1.90
CA LYS A 131 20.32 13.05 -1.46
C LYS A 131 20.98 14.03 -2.45
N GLY A 132 20.76 13.83 -3.75
CA GLY A 132 21.38 14.63 -4.81
C GLY A 132 20.52 15.82 -5.27
N ASP A 133 19.23 15.83 -4.93
CA ASP A 133 18.25 16.80 -5.44
C ASP A 133 17.32 17.35 -4.34
N LEU A 134 17.72 17.23 -3.06
CA LEU A 134 16.91 17.64 -1.91
C LEU A 134 16.36 19.06 -2.05
N ALA A 135 17.22 20.02 -2.39
CA ALA A 135 16.82 21.43 -2.52
C ALA A 135 15.76 21.62 -3.61
N LYS A 136 15.85 20.87 -4.72
CA LYS A 136 14.88 20.92 -5.81
C LYS A 136 13.51 20.38 -5.35
N VAL A 137 13.51 19.24 -4.65
CA VAL A 137 12.27 18.62 -4.15
C VAL A 137 11.63 19.44 -3.05
N GLN A 138 12.42 19.99 -2.13
CA GLN A 138 11.94 20.93 -1.10
C GLN A 138 11.30 22.17 -1.71
N GLY A 139 11.93 22.75 -2.74
CA GLY A 139 11.37 23.88 -3.47
C GLY A 139 10.01 23.55 -4.08
N ALA A 140 9.90 22.43 -4.80
CA ALA A 140 8.63 21.97 -5.37
C ALA A 140 7.57 21.74 -4.28
N TYR A 141 7.94 21.13 -3.15
CA TYR A 141 7.02 20.88 -2.04
C TYR A 141 6.44 22.16 -1.44
N HIS A 142 7.26 23.19 -1.24
CA HIS A 142 6.82 24.46 -0.67
C HIS A 142 5.92 25.28 -1.60
N THR A 143 6.07 25.12 -2.93
CA THR A 143 5.30 25.89 -3.92
C THR A 143 3.84 25.47 -4.08
N ILE A 144 3.40 24.37 -3.46
CA ILE A 144 2.02 23.89 -3.56
C ILE A 144 1.24 24.35 -2.33
N PRO A 145 0.36 25.37 -2.45
CA PRO A 145 -0.42 25.88 -1.33
C PRO A 145 -1.43 24.84 -0.87
N GLY A 146 -1.51 24.59 0.44
CA GLY A 146 -2.47 23.65 1.02
C GLY A 146 -2.18 22.16 0.79
N ALA A 147 -1.04 21.82 0.15
CA ALA A 147 -0.63 20.43 0.03
C ALA A 147 -0.32 19.82 1.40
N LYS A 148 -0.96 18.66 1.66
CA LYS A 148 -0.80 17.85 2.87
C LYS A 148 0.15 16.69 2.62
#